data_AF-A0A7J8YF35-F1
#
_entry.id   AF-A0A7J8YF35-F1
#
_cell.length_a   1.000
_cell.length_b   1.000
_cell.length_c   1.000
_cell.angle_alpha   90.00
_cell.angle_beta   90.00
_cell.angle_gamma   90.00
#
_symmetry.space_group_name_H-M   'P 1'
#
loop_
_entity.id
_entity.type
_entity.pdbx_description
1 polymer ?
#
loop_
_entity_poly.entity_id
_entity_poly.type
_entity_poly.pdbx_seq_one_letter_code
_entity_poly.pdbx_strand_id
1 'polypeptide(L)' 'MIPTLLTATFVFIIALIAAPPVDIDGIRELDFESLLYGNNIISGAIIPTSASIGLHFYPIWEAASVDE' A
#
# COMPACT_ATOMS: atom_id res chain seq x y z
N MET A 1 0.44 -22.55 0.09
CA MET A 1 -0.43 -21.98 -0.97
C MET A 1 -1.72 -21.40 -0.40
N ILE A 2 -2.59 -22.18 0.26
CA ILE A 2 -3.87 -21.67 0.78
C ILE A 2 -3.71 -20.46 1.71
N PRO A 3 -2.94 -20.52 2.83
CA PRO A 3 -2.85 -19.38 3.75
C PRO A 3 -2.21 -18.16 3.10
N THR A 4 -1.17 -18.35 2.29
CA THR A 4 -0.45 -17.25 1.62
C THR A 4 -1.31 -16.52 0.59
N LEU A 5 -2.13 -17.25 -0.18
CA LEU A 5 -3.04 -16.63 -1.16
C LEU A 5 -4.19 -15.90 -0.47
N LEU A 6 -4.78 -16.49 0.57
CA LEU A 6 -5.84 -15.83 1.31
C LEU A 6 -5.35 -14.51 1.92
N THR A 7 -4.19 -14.51 2.58
CA THR A 7 -3.60 -13.29 3.14
C THR A 7 -3.40 -12.22 2.06
N ALA A 8 -2.77 -12.58 0.92
CA ALA A 8 -2.54 -11.64 -0.17
C ALA A 8 -3.85 -11.07 -0.75
N THR A 9 -4.88 -11.91 -0.94
CA THR A 9 -6.18 -11.47 -1.45
C THR A 9 -6.89 -10.52 -0.48
N PHE A 10 -6.91 -10.83 0.82
CA PHE A 10 -7.53 -9.96 1.81
C PHE A 10 -6.84 -8.58 1.89
N VAL A 11 -5.50 -8.58 1.96
CA VAL A 11 -4.73 -7.32 2.03
C VAL A 11 -4.94 -6.50 0.76
N PHE A 12 -4.92 -7.12 -0.42
CA PHE A 12 -5.16 -6.43 -1.69
C PHE A 12 -6.54 -5.76 -1.75
N ILE A 13 -7.60 -6.47 -1.36
CA ILE A 13 -8.97 -5.93 -1.40
C ILE A 13 -9.11 -4.73 -0.46
N ILE A 14 -8.60 -4.85 0.77
CA ILE A 14 -8.69 -3.76 1.76
C ILE A 14 -7.89 -2.54 1.29
N ALA A 15 -6.67 -2.75 0.81
CA ALA A 15 -5.81 -1.67 0.35
C ALA A 15 -6.38 -0.96 -0.89
N LEU A 16 -6.93 -1.69 -1.86
CA LEU A 16 -7.53 -1.09 -3.05
C LEU A 16 -8.72 -0.18 -2.69
N ILE A 17 -9.50 -0.56 -1.67
CA ILE A 17 -10.66 0.23 -1.23
C ILE A 17 -10.21 1.44 -0.41
N ALA A 18 -9.32 1.24 0.58
CA ALA A 18 -9.18 2.16 1.70
C ALA A 18 -7.73 2.50 2.09
N ALA A 19 -6.71 2.10 1.32
CA ALA A 19 -5.34 2.48 1.66
C ALA A 19 -5.19 4.01 1.68
N PRO A 20 -4.45 4.56 2.67
CA PRO A 20 -4.05 5.96 2.70
C PRO A 20 -3.09 6.30 1.55
N PRO A 21 -2.80 7.58 1.32
CA PRO A 21 -1.84 8.01 0.30
C PRO A 21 -0.42 7.54 0.64
N VAL A 22 0.37 7.18 -0.37
CA VAL A 22 1.72 6.60 -0.20
C VAL A 22 2.76 7.45 -0.95
N ASP A 23 3.94 7.62 -0.36
CA ASP A 23 5.09 8.31 -0.97
C ASP A 23 5.98 7.32 -1.72
N ILE A 24 5.71 7.11 -3.01
CA ILE A 24 6.42 6.13 -3.84
C ILE A 24 7.90 6.50 -4.05
N ASP A 25 8.18 7.79 -4.21
CA ASP A 25 9.53 8.25 -4.59
C ASP A 25 10.39 8.59 -3.36
N GLY A 26 9.81 8.62 -2.16
CA GLY A 26 10.51 8.97 -0.92
C GLY A 26 10.87 10.46 -0.83
N ILE A 27 10.17 11.31 -1.59
CA ILE A 27 10.41 12.76 -1.67
C ILE A 27 9.36 13.57 -0.90
N ARG A 28 8.50 12.90 -0.13
CA ARG A 28 7.38 13.47 0.62
C ARG A 28 6.26 14.02 -0.27
N GLU A 29 6.09 13.44 -1.44
CA GLU A 29 4.92 13.63 -2.29
C GLU A 29 4.00 12.43 -2.12
N LEU A 30 2.70 12.66 -1.98
CA LEU A 30 1.73 11.61 -1.67
C LEU A 30 0.88 11.30 -2.89
N ASP A 31 0.86 10.03 -3.28
CA ASP A 31 0.02 9.51 -4.35
C ASP A 31 -1.27 8.90 -3.79
N PHE A 32 -2.40 9.20 -4.42
CA PHE A 32 -3.72 8.80 -3.97
C PHE A 32 -4.32 7.82 -4.99
N GLU A 33 -4.33 6.51 -4.67
CA GLU A 33 -4.74 5.47 -5.63
C GLU A 33 -5.82 4.50 -5.11
N SER A 34 -6.39 4.73 -3.92
CA SER A 34 -7.52 3.91 -3.44
C SER A 34 -8.88 4.51 -3.80
N LEU A 35 -9.92 3.65 -3.79
CA LEU A 35 -11.28 4.03 -4.20
C LEU A 35 -11.89 5.10 -3.30
N LEU A 36 -11.65 5.03 -1.98
CA LEU A 36 -12.15 6.04 -1.04
C LEU A 36 -11.45 7.41 -1.19
N TYR A 37 -10.28 7.45 -1.85
CA TYR A 37 -9.58 8.70 -2.18
C TYR A 37 -9.88 9.22 -3.59
N GLY A 38 -10.99 8.79 -4.20
CA GLY A 38 -11.51 9.39 -5.45
C GLY A 38 -11.14 8.64 -6.73
N ASN A 39 -10.55 7.45 -6.62
CA ASN A 39 -10.25 6.61 -7.77
C ASN A 39 -11.43 5.72 -8.18
N ASN A 40 -11.43 5.35 -9.45
CA ASN A 40 -12.37 4.36 -10.00
C ASN A 40 -11.64 3.05 -10.30
N ILE A 41 -12.33 2.05 -10.87
CA ILE A 41 -11.73 0.73 -11.15
C ILE A 41 -10.60 0.77 -12.19
N ILE A 42 -10.53 1.81 -13.03
CA ILE A 42 -9.47 1.99 -14.03
C ILE A 42 -8.27 2.73 -13.45
N SER A 43 -8.50 3.76 -12.63
CA SER A 43 -7.40 4.52 -12.04
C SER A 43 -6.83 3.88 -10.78
N GLY A 44 -7.67 3.23 -9.96
CA GLY A 44 -7.27 2.72 -8.65
C GLY A 44 -6.23 1.61 -8.74
N ALA A 45 -5.20 1.71 -7.90
CA ALA A 45 -4.05 0.82 -7.89
C ALA A 45 -3.47 0.67 -6.47
N ILE A 46 -2.61 -0.35 -6.30
CA ILE A 46 -1.77 -0.47 -5.12
C ILE A 46 -0.42 0.16 -5.45
N ILE A 47 -0.07 1.24 -4.73
CA ILE A 47 1.17 1.98 -4.94
C ILE A 47 2.36 1.11 -4.45
N PRO A 48 3.46 1.01 -5.21
CA PRO A 48 4.68 0.36 -4.77
C PRO A 48 5.28 0.96 -3.49
N THR A 49 6.18 0.22 -2.87
CA THR A 49 6.91 0.68 -1.68
C THR A 49 7.79 1.89 -1.97
N SER A 50 7.90 2.80 -1.00
CA SER A 50 8.74 4.01 -1.10
C SER A 50 10.20 3.70 -1.48
N ALA A 51 10.78 4.48 -2.39
CA ALA A 51 12.19 4.39 -2.74
C ALA A 51 13.12 4.68 -1.54
N SER A 52 12.62 5.34 -0.49
CA SER A 52 13.35 5.56 0.77
C SER A 52 13.62 4.26 1.55
N ILE A 53 12.77 3.23 1.40
CA ILE A 53 12.98 1.88 1.95
C ILE A 53 13.99 1.10 1.10
N GLY A 54 14.09 1.40 -0.20
CA GLY A 54 14.99 0.71 -1.11
C GLY A 54 14.69 -0.78 -1.22
N LEU A 55 15.68 -1.63 -0.87
CA LEU A 55 15.55 -3.10 -0.90
C LEU A 55 15.50 -3.72 0.50
N HIS A 56 15.29 -2.91 1.53
CA HIS A 56 15.15 -3.39 2.90
C HIS A 56 13.85 -4.19 3.04
N PHE A 57 13.89 -5.27 3.84
CA PHE A 57 12.69 -6.04 4.16
C PHE A 57 11.86 -5.25 5.17
N TYR A 58 10.65 -4.85 4.78
CA TYR A 58 9.78 -3.98 5.57
C TYR A 58 8.46 -4.67 5.97
N PRO A 59 8.49 -5.56 6.98
CA PRO A 59 7.29 -6.15 7.54
C PRO A 59 6.56 -5.18 8.48
N ILE A 60 5.30 -5.49 8.82
CA ILE A 60 4.45 -4.64 9.68
C ILE A 60 5.11 -4.27 11.02
N TRP A 61 5.94 -5.16 11.59
CA TRP A 61 6.61 -4.92 12.87
C TRP A 61 7.90 -4.08 12.77
N GLU A 62 8.29 -3.67 11.56
CA GLU A 62 9.40 -2.73 11.36
C GLU A 62 8.93 -1.27 11.44
N ALA A 63 7.65 -1.00 11.18
CA ALA A 63 7.03 0.30 11.37
C ALA A 63 6.78 0.60 12.85
N ALA A 64 6.84 1.87 13.25
CA ALA A 64 6.55 2.29 14.61
C ALA A 64 5.04 2.27 14.92
N SER A 65 4.19 2.28 13.89
CA SER A 65 2.74 2.24 14.03
C SER A 65 2.07 1.63 12.79
N VAL A 66 0.75 1.45 12.84
CA VAL A 66 -0.04 1.00 11.67
C VAL A 66 -0.24 2.12 10.65
N ASP A 67 -0.10 3.38 11.07
CA ASP A 67 -0.28 4.56 10.23
C ASP A 67 1.00 4.99 9.49
N GLU A 68 2.16 4.40 9.84
CA GLU A 68 3.45 4.60 9.19
C GLU A 68 3.69 3.54 8.10
#